data_AF-A0A4Y2SHV9-F1
#
_entry.id   AF-A0A4Y2SHV9-F1
#
_cell.length_a   1.000
_cell.length_b   1.000
_cell.length_c   1.000
_cell.angle_alpha   90.00
_cell.angle_beta   90.00
_cell.angle_gamma   90.00
#
_symmetry.space_group_name_H-M   'P 1'
#
loop_
_entity.id
_entity.type
_entity.pdbx_description
1 polymer ?
#
loop_
_entity_poly.entity_id
_entity_poly.type
_entity_poly.pdbx_seq_one_letter_code
_entity_poly.pdbx_strand_id
1 'polypeptide(L)'
;MDDNARPHRAVVVEDYLEDHGLERIEWPARSPDLNQIEHLWDYLGRQVAVLSPPPRSLDELEQGFLRVWSSLPISVSDNLIDSIENRCRQCIQVRGGHIPY
;
A
#
# COMPACT_ATOMS: atom_id res chain seq x y z
N MET A 1 8.49 4.70 -3.90
CA MET A 1 8.48 3.99 -2.61
C MET A 1 8.27 2.51 -2.90
N ASP A 2 9.07 1.64 -2.29
CA ASP A 2 8.90 0.19 -2.34
C ASP A 2 9.39 -0.45 -1.02
N ASP A 3 9.20 -1.76 -0.87
CA ASP A 3 9.47 -2.51 0.37
C ASP A 3 10.88 -3.14 0.46
N ASN A 4 11.79 -2.81 -0.47
CA ASN A 4 13.10 -3.44 -0.64
C ASN A 4 13.08 -4.95 -0.94
N ALA A 5 11.99 -5.52 -1.44
CA ALA A 5 12.00 -6.90 -1.92
C ALA A 5 13.12 -7.11 -2.95
N ARG A 6 13.72 -8.31 -2.99
CA ARG A 6 14.85 -8.61 -3.89
C ARG A 6 14.60 -8.24 -5.36
N PRO A 7 13.40 -8.47 -5.95
CA PRO A 7 13.11 -8.04 -7.31
C PRO A 7 13.19 -6.52 -7.50
N HIS A 8 12.81 -5.72 -6.50
CA HIS A 8 12.88 -4.24 -6.57
C HIS A 8 14.33 -3.73 -6.57
N ARG A 9 15.29 -4.57 -6.17
CA ARG A 9 16.73 -4.26 -6.14
C ARG A 9 17.52 -4.93 -7.27
N ALA A 10 16.83 -5.54 -8.23
CA ALA A 10 17.48 -6.09 -9.41
C ALA A 10 18.05 -4.95 -10.26
N VAL A 11 19.20 -5.17 -10.91
CA VAL A 11 19.88 -4.18 -11.76
C VAL A 11 18.94 -3.59 -12.81
N VAL A 12 18.15 -4.44 -13.48
CA VAL A 12 17.16 -4.00 -14.48
C VAL A 12 16.11 -3.04 -13.92
N VAL A 13 15.78 -3.13 -12.63
CA VAL A 13 14.84 -2.19 -11.98
C VAL A 13 15.55 -0.90 -11.63
N GLU A 14 16.78 -0.95 -11.11
CA GLU A 14 17.59 0.25 -10.85
C GLU A 14 17.83 1.06 -12.13
N ASP A 15 18.26 0.40 -13.21
CA ASP A 15 18.46 1.02 -14.52
C ASP A 15 17.17 1.70 -15.01
N TYR A 16 16.02 1.02 -14.88
CA TYR A 16 14.73 1.58 -15.26
C TYR A 16 14.37 2.84 -14.45
N LEU A 17 14.61 2.84 -13.14
CA LEU A 17 14.35 4.01 -12.30
C LEU A 17 15.26 5.18 -12.68
N GLU A 18 16.54 4.92 -12.93
CA GLU A 18 17.51 5.93 -13.36
C GLU A 18 17.14 6.53 -14.72
N ASP A 19 16.83 5.70 -15.72
CA ASP A 19 16.44 6.11 -17.07
C ASP A 19 15.18 7.00 -17.08
N HIS A 20 14.28 6.81 -16.10
CA HIS A 20 13.04 7.57 -15.97
C HIS A 20 13.14 8.71 -14.94
N GLY A 21 14.31 8.93 -14.34
CA GLY A 21 14.51 9.97 -13.32
C GLY A 21 13.65 9.78 -12.06
N LEU A 22 13.32 8.53 -11.72
CA LEU A 22 12.51 8.18 -10.56
C LEU A 22 13.39 7.95 -9.34
N GLU A 23 13.25 8.82 -8.33
CA GLU A 23 13.97 8.67 -7.07
C GLU A 23 13.27 7.66 -6.14
N ARG A 24 14.06 6.79 -5.53
CA ARG A 24 13.58 5.86 -4.51
C ARG A 24 13.69 6.48 -3.13
N ILE A 25 12.60 6.37 -2.37
CA ILE A 25 12.57 6.68 -0.94
C ILE A 25 13.25 5.55 -0.17
N GLU A 26 14.18 5.87 0.72
CA GLU A 26 14.77 4.87 1.63
C GLU A 26 13.69 4.25 2.52
N TRP A 27 13.67 2.92 2.57
CA TRP A 27 12.64 2.18 3.29
C TRP A 27 13.23 1.28 4.38
N PRO A 28 12.73 1.31 5.62
CA PRO A 28 13.16 0.37 6.65
C PRO A 28 12.61 -1.04 6.38
N ALA A 29 13.44 -2.06 6.60
CA ALA A 29 13.02 -3.45 6.47
C ALA A 29 11.90 -3.79 7.47
N ARG A 30 10.98 -4.69 7.08
CA ARG A 30 9.90 -5.21 7.94
C ARG A 30 9.00 -4.12 8.54
N SER A 31 8.74 -3.04 7.80
CA SER A 31 7.89 -1.93 8.24
C SER A 31 6.61 -1.81 7.40
N PRO A 32 5.74 -2.83 7.37
CA PRO A 32 4.49 -2.78 6.60
C PRO A 32 3.50 -1.77 7.22
N ASP A 33 3.62 -1.51 8.51
CA ASP A 33 2.89 -0.49 9.28
C ASP A 33 3.22 0.94 8.84
N LEU A 34 4.34 1.16 8.14
CA LEU A 34 4.65 2.43 7.50
C LEU A 34 4.17 2.48 6.04
N ASN A 35 3.77 1.37 5.42
CA ASN A 35 3.44 1.32 4.00
C ASN A 35 1.93 1.58 3.76
N GLN A 36 1.60 2.70 3.12
CA GLN A 36 0.20 3.14 2.94
C GLN A 36 -0.59 2.17 2.06
N ILE A 37 0.07 1.48 1.13
CA ILE A 37 -0.62 0.55 0.22
C ILE A 37 -1.21 -0.65 0.97
N GLU A 38 -0.60 -1.07 2.09
CA GLU A 38 -1.14 -2.15 2.94
C GLU A 38 -2.50 -1.75 3.53
N HIS A 39 -2.66 -0.48 3.90
CA HIS A 39 -3.92 0.05 4.41
C HIS A 39 -4.98 0.15 3.33
N LEU A 40 -4.56 0.54 2.12
CA LEU A 40 -5.45 0.57 0.98
C LEU A 40 -5.94 -0.83 0.61
N TRP A 41 -5.07 -1.84 0.66
CA TRP A 41 -5.44 -3.24 0.43
C TRP A 41 -6.43 -3.76 1.47
N ASP A 42 -6.20 -3.50 2.76
CA ASP A 42 -7.15 -3.86 3.82
C ASP A 42 -8.51 -3.18 3.61
N TYR A 43 -8.53 -1.88 3.29
CA TYR A 43 -9.75 -1.16 2.97
C TYR A 43 -10.50 -1.79 1.79
N LEU A 44 -9.81 -2.02 0.67
CA LEU A 44 -10.40 -2.64 -0.53
C LEU A 44 -10.95 -4.05 -0.23
N GLY A 45 -10.19 -4.87 0.50
CA GLY A 45 -10.61 -6.21 0.88
C GLY A 45 -11.89 -6.19 1.71
N ARG A 46 -12.01 -5.26 2.67
CA ARG A 46 -13.23 -5.07 3.46
C ARG A 46 -14.42 -4.65 2.60
N GLN A 47 -14.23 -3.72 1.66
CA GLN A 47 -15.29 -3.28 0.75
C GLN A 47 -15.76 -4.42 -0.17
N VAL A 48 -14.85 -5.26 -0.66
CA VAL A 48 -15.20 -6.43 -1.47
C VAL A 48 -15.92 -7.49 -0.64
N ALA A 49 -15.51 -7.70 0.61
CA ALA A 49 -16.11 -8.69 1.50
C ALA A 49 -17.58 -8.39 1.86
N VAL A 50 -17.98 -7.11 1.85
CA VAL A 50 -19.37 -6.69 2.14
C VAL A 50 -20.25 -6.58 0.89
N LEU A 51 -19.74 -6.93 -0.30
CA LEU A 51 -20.55 -7.01 -1.51
C LEU A 51 -21.66 -8.06 -1.35
N SER A 52 -22.81 -7.79 -1.97
CA SER A 52 -23.97 -8.67 -1.94
C SER A 52 -24.45 -9.00 -3.36
N PRO A 53 -24.43 -10.28 -3.78
CA PRO A 53 -23.84 -11.40 -3.06
C PRO A 53 -22.31 -11.27 -2.94
N PRO A 54 -21.68 -11.90 -1.93
CA PRO A 54 -20.23 -11.96 -1.85
C PRO A 54 -19.68 -12.77 -3.04
N PRO A 55 -18.47 -12.45 -3.55
CA PRO A 55 -17.85 -13.20 -4.63
C PRO A 55 -17.67 -14.68 -4.31
N ARG A 56 -17.97 -15.55 -5.27
CA ARG A 56 -17.90 -17.02 -5.15
C ARG A 56 -16.95 -17.66 -6.15
N SER A 57 -16.36 -16.88 -7.05
CA SER A 57 -15.35 -17.30 -8.01
C SER A 57 -14.21 -16.27 -8.08
N LEU A 58 -13.10 -16.66 -8.70
CA LEU A 58 -11.98 -15.73 -8.96
C LEU A 58 -12.42 -14.58 -9.87
N ASP A 59 -13.22 -14.86 -10.90
CA ASP A 59 -13.74 -13.85 -11.81
C ASP A 59 -14.66 -12.85 -11.09
N GLU A 60 -15.54 -13.33 -10.21
CA GLU A 60 -16.38 -12.45 -9.39
C GLU A 60 -15.56 -11.63 -8.40
N LEU A 61 -14.47 -12.19 -7.86
CA LEU A 61 -13.59 -11.50 -6.94
C LEU A 61 -12.82 -10.38 -7.65
N GLU A 62 -12.25 -10.68 -8.82
CA GLU A 62 -11.56 -9.69 -9.66
C GLU A 62 -12.52 -8.54 -10.05
N GLN A 63 -13.72 -8.86 -10.53
CA GLN A 63 -14.73 -7.86 -10.86
C GLN A 63 -15.16 -7.04 -9.63
N GLY A 64 -15.23 -7.68 -8.46
CA GLY A 64 -15.48 -7.01 -7.18
C GLY A 64 -14.42 -5.97 -6.86
N PHE A 65 -13.14 -6.35 -6.94
CA PHE A 65 -12.02 -5.42 -6.72
C PHE A 65 -12.01 -4.27 -7.73
N LEU A 66 -12.19 -4.55 -9.03
CA LEU A 66 -12.22 -3.52 -10.06
C LEU A 66 -13.36 -2.51 -9.83
N ARG A 67 -14.54 -2.98 -9.41
CA ARG A 67 -15.69 -2.11 -9.10
C ARG A 67 -15.43 -1.23 -7.89
N VAL A 68 -14.95 -1.82 -6.79
CA VAL A 68 -14.62 -1.08 -5.57
C VAL A 68 -13.52 -0.07 -5.85
N TRP A 69 -12.45 -0.47 -6.54
CA TRP A 69 -11.35 0.42 -6.92
C TRP A 69 -11.83 1.62 -7.72
N SER A 70 -12.67 1.37 -8.74
CA SER A 70 -13.19 2.41 -9.63
C SER A 70 -14.14 3.39 -8.92
N SER A 71 -14.68 3.00 -7.75
CA SER A 71 -15.58 3.83 -6.93
C SER A 71 -14.89 4.37 -5.67
N LEU A 72 -13.60 4.10 -5.50
CA LEU A 72 -12.85 4.51 -4.33
C LEU A 72 -12.74 6.04 -4.30
N PRO A 73 -13.27 6.72 -3.25
CA PRO A 73 -13.12 8.16 -3.14
C PRO A 73 -11.64 8.52 -3.05
N ILE A 74 -11.19 9.50 -3.83
CA ILE A 74 -9.80 9.99 -3.81
C ILE A 74 -9.37 10.37 -2.38
N SER A 75 -10.31 10.89 -1.57
CA SER A 75 -10.07 11.22 -0.16
C SER A 75 -9.60 10.05 0.69
N VAL A 76 -9.90 8.79 0.33
CA VAL A 76 -9.35 7.61 1.02
C VAL A 76 -7.83 7.57 0.80
N SER A 77 -7.36 7.76 -0.43
CA SER A 77 -5.94 7.82 -0.76
C SER A 77 -5.27 9.04 -0.13
N ASP A 78 -5.90 10.21 -0.22
CA ASP A 78 -5.36 11.46 0.36
C ASP A 78 -5.15 11.31 1.87
N ASN A 79 -6.15 10.81 2.60
CA ASN A 79 -6.04 10.59 4.04
C ASN A 79 -4.91 9.62 4.41
N LEU A 80 -4.64 8.60 3.58
CA LEU A 80 -3.53 7.67 3.81
C LEU A 80 -2.17 8.36 3.60
N ILE A 81 -2.05 9.18 2.56
CA ILE A 81 -0.84 9.97 2.27
C ILE A 81 -0.59 11.02 3.36
N ASP A 82 -1.64 11.71 3.80
CA ASP A 82 -1.53 12.71 4.87
C ASP A 82 -1.16 12.08 6.22
N SER A 83 -1.47 10.79 6.41
CA SER A 83 -1.15 10.06 7.64
C SER A 83 0.34 9.70 7.80
N ILE A 84 1.14 9.78 6.73
CA ILE A 84 2.55 9.33 6.71
C ILE A 84 3.34 9.98 7.84
N GLU A 85 3.23 11.30 7.97
CA GLU A 85 4.01 12.05 8.95
C GLU A 85 3.68 11.61 10.37
N ASN A 86 2.39 11.37 10.66
CA ASN A 86 1.95 10.89 11.96
C ASN A 86 2.45 9.46 12.25
N ARG A 87 2.41 8.56 11.25
CA ARG A 87 2.95 7.19 11.38
C ARG A 87 4.45 7.18 11.66
N CYS A 88 5.22 8.00 10.92
CA CYS A 88 6.65 8.19 11.18
C CYS A 88 6.89 8.68 12.62
N ARG A 89 6.11 9.66 13.11
CA ARG A 89 6.21 10.13 14.50
C ARG A 89 5.93 9.01 15.51
N GLN A 90 4.90 8.20 15.29
CA GLN A 90 4.58 7.07 16.17
C GLN A 90 5.73 6.06 16.19
N CYS A 91 6.28 5.70 15.02
CA CYS A 91 7.40 4.77 14.90
C CYS A 91 8.64 5.29 15.66
N ILE A 92 8.93 6.60 15.56
CA ILE A 92 10.00 7.25 16.34
C ILE A 92 9.72 7.15 17.85
N GLN A 93 8.49 7.40 18.30
CA GLN A 93 8.11 7.32 19.72
C GLN A 93 8.31 5.90 20.29
N VAL A 94 8.00 4.87 19.50
CA VAL A 94 8.25 3.46 19.87
C VAL A 94 9.65 2.97 19.50
N ARG A 95 10.56 3.89 19.11
CA ARG A 95 11.97 3.62 18.79
C ARG A 95 12.16 2.56 17.70
N GLY A 96 11.37 2.63 16.64
CA GLY A 96 11.38 1.65 15.54
C GLY A 96 10.62 0.35 15.84
N GLY A 97 9.90 0.29 16.97
CA GLY A 97 8.94 -0.76 17.24
C GLY A 97 7.69 -0.69 16.36
N HIS A 98 6.86 -1.73 16.45
CA HIS A 98 5.61 -1.84 15.71
C HIS A 98 4.61 -0.75 16.12
N ILE A 99 3.97 -0.10 15.13
CA ILE A 99 2.84 0.82 15.35
C ILE A 99 1.51 0.15 14.96
N PRO A 100 0.39 0.49 15.62
CA PRO A 100 -0.91 -0.06 15.26
C PRO A 100 -1.32 0.29 13.82
N TYR A 101 -1.99 -0.66 13.17
CA TYR A 101 -2.62 -0.49 11.86
C TYR A 101 -3.84 0.43 11.93
#